data_AF-A0A0D3E940-F1
#
_entry.id   AF-A0A0D3E940-F1
#
_cell.length_a   1.000
_cell.length_b   1.000
_cell.length_c   1.000
_cell.angle_alpha   90.00
_cell.angle_beta   90.00
_cell.angle_gamma   90.00
#
_symmetry.space_group_name_H-M   'P 1'
#
loop_
_entity.id
_entity.type
_entity.pdbx_description
1 polymer ?
#
loop_
_entity_poly.entity_id
_entity_poly.type
_entity_poly.pdbx_seq_one_letter_code
_entity_poly.pdbx_strand_id
1 'polypeptide(L)'
;MELMTLKPLLASKLNVSGFSPMHLALQNNHIKLVRGFVALDSSLVRIKGRGRITPLHHVAQTALHIAVENQQLKAFKVLLGWLKRANRKEILDWKDEDGNTIFHIAASINQTE
;
A
#
# COMPACT_ATOMS: atom_id res chain seq x y z
N MET A 1 13.86 -15.54 -5.39
CA MET A 1 12.64 -16.37 -5.53
C MET A 1 12.79 -17.73 -4.85
N GLU A 2 13.99 -18.32 -4.78
CA GLU A 2 14.22 -19.64 -4.15
C GLU A 2 13.67 -19.78 -2.72
N LEU A 3 13.76 -18.75 -1.88
CA LEU A 3 13.20 -18.78 -0.53
C LEU A 3 11.68 -18.99 -0.50
N MET A 4 10.95 -18.47 -1.49
CA MET A 4 9.49 -18.58 -1.57
C MET A 4 9.04 -19.92 -2.14
N THR A 5 9.82 -20.52 -3.04
CA THR A 5 9.57 -21.87 -3.55
C THR A 5 9.86 -22.93 -2.49
N LEU A 6 10.86 -22.69 -1.63
CA LEU A 6 11.23 -23.62 -0.56
C LEU A 6 10.25 -23.61 0.62
N LYS A 7 9.64 -22.46 0.94
CA LYS A 7 8.72 -22.31 2.08
C LYS A 7 7.54 -21.39 1.74
N PRO A 8 6.62 -21.81 0.86
CA PRO A 8 5.51 -20.96 0.38
C PRO A 8 4.59 -20.47 1.51
N LEU A 9 4.40 -21.27 2.56
CA LEU A 9 3.58 -20.90 3.73
C LEU A 9 4.13 -19.67 4.50
N LEU A 10 5.42 -19.34 4.35
CA LEU A 10 5.96 -18.12 4.96
C LEU A 10 5.53 -16.85 4.23
N ALA A 11 5.14 -16.95 2.95
CA ALA A 11 4.69 -15.80 2.17
C ALA A 11 3.38 -15.19 2.71
N SER A 12 2.58 -15.99 3.43
CA SER A 12 1.34 -15.55 4.07
C SER A 12 1.45 -15.26 5.57
N LYS A 13 2.57 -15.63 6.21
CA LYS A 13 2.75 -15.49 7.65
C LYS A 13 2.87 -14.02 8.06
N LEU A 14 2.11 -13.61 9.07
CA LEU A 14 2.21 -12.26 9.63
C LEU A 14 3.36 -12.18 10.64
N ASN A 15 4.08 -11.06 10.66
CA ASN A 15 5.05 -10.73 11.70
C ASN A 15 4.34 -10.23 12.99
N VAL A 16 5.11 -9.90 14.02
CA VAL A 16 4.60 -9.39 15.31
C VAL A 16 3.79 -8.11 15.18
N SER A 17 4.08 -7.31 14.15
CA SER A 17 3.36 -6.08 13.84
C SER A 17 2.10 -6.33 12.99
N GLY A 18 1.80 -7.59 12.66
CA GLY A 18 0.64 -8.00 11.87
C GLY A 18 0.81 -7.82 10.36
N PHE A 19 2.03 -7.71 9.83
CA PHE A 19 2.27 -7.52 8.39
C PHE A 19 2.77 -8.81 7.74
N SER A 20 2.26 -9.13 6.55
CA SER A 20 2.82 -10.20 5.71
C SER A 20 4.05 -9.71 4.94
N PRO A 21 4.91 -10.61 4.42
CA PRO A 21 6.01 -10.24 3.55
C PRO A 21 5.61 -9.36 2.36
N MET A 22 4.41 -9.54 1.80
CA MET A 22 3.92 -8.69 0.69
C MET A 22 3.59 -7.26 1.16
N HIS A 23 3.07 -7.07 2.38
CA HIS A 23 2.87 -5.72 2.94
C HIS A 23 4.22 -5.00 3.04
N LEU A 24 5.21 -5.67 3.63
CA LEU A 24 6.56 -5.12 3.80
C LEU A 24 7.24 -4.84 2.46
N ALA A 25 7.07 -5.71 1.47
CA ALA A 25 7.63 -5.51 0.13
C ALA A 25 7.03 -4.26 -0.56
N LEU A 26 5.74 -3.99 -0.36
CA LEU A 26 5.10 -2.77 -0.88
C LEU A 26 5.55 -1.52 -0.12
N GLN A 27 5.69 -1.60 1.20
CA GLN A 27 6.16 -0.50 2.05
C GLN A 27 7.63 -0.13 1.86
N ASN A 28 8.44 -0.97 1.21
CA ASN A 28 9.86 -0.69 0.94
C ASN A 28 10.14 -0.67 -0.57
N ASN A 29 9.12 -0.45 -1.38
CA ASN A 29 9.20 -0.41 -2.85
C ASN A 29 9.95 -1.60 -3.50
N HIS A 30 9.88 -2.78 -2.91
CA HIS A 30 10.56 -3.99 -3.39
C HIS A 30 9.76 -4.67 -4.52
N ILE A 31 9.58 -3.97 -5.64
CA ILE A 31 8.70 -4.39 -6.76
C ILE A 31 9.02 -5.78 -7.30
N LYS A 32 10.31 -6.16 -7.38
CA LYS A 32 10.72 -7.50 -7.82
C LYS A 32 10.16 -8.60 -6.91
N LEU A 33 10.12 -8.37 -5.59
CA LEU A 33 9.53 -9.31 -4.64
C LEU A 33 8.00 -9.33 -4.75
N VAL A 34 7.35 -8.18 -4.90
CA VAL A 34 5.89 -8.10 -5.11
C VAL A 34 5.48 -8.92 -6.35
N ARG A 35 6.20 -8.76 -7.47
CA ARG A 35 5.97 -9.55 -8.69
C ARG A 35 6.19 -11.04 -8.46
N GLY A 36 7.26 -11.40 -7.75
CA GLY A 36 7.54 -12.79 -7.37
C GLY A 36 6.42 -13.41 -6.52
N PHE A 37 5.91 -12.67 -5.52
CA PHE A 37 4.79 -13.12 -4.71
C PHE A 37 3.51 -13.31 -5.52
N VAL A 38 3.14 -12.35 -6.37
CA VAL A 38 1.93 -12.46 -7.21
C VAL A 38 2.03 -13.60 -8.22
N ALA A 39 3.23 -13.84 -8.78
CA ALA A 39 3.47 -14.95 -9.69
C ALA A 39 3.39 -16.32 -9.00
N LEU A 40 3.78 -16.39 -7.72
CA LEU A 40 3.69 -17.61 -6.92
C LEU A 40 2.24 -17.90 -6.49
N ASP A 41 1.56 -16.89 -5.96
CA ASP A 41 0.20 -16.99 -5.45
C ASP A 41 -0.48 -15.62 -5.46
N SER A 42 -1.42 -15.44 -6.39
CA SER A 42 -2.20 -14.22 -6.51
C SER A 42 -3.12 -13.97 -5.31
N SER A 43 -3.45 -14.98 -4.50
CA SER A 43 -4.31 -14.82 -3.33
C SER A 43 -3.65 -14.01 -2.20
N LEU A 44 -2.32 -13.90 -2.21
CA LEU A 44 -1.54 -13.13 -1.23
C LEU A 44 -1.95 -11.66 -1.17
N VAL A 45 -2.47 -11.09 -2.27
CA VAL A 45 -2.96 -9.70 -2.33
C VAL A 45 -4.19 -9.45 -1.44
N ARG A 46 -4.86 -10.52 -1.00
CA ARG A 46 -6.06 -10.47 -0.15
C ARG A 46 -5.77 -10.70 1.33
N ILE A 47 -4.53 -11.00 1.70
CA ILE A 47 -4.15 -11.25 3.08
C ILE A 47 -4.43 -10.02 3.92
N LYS A 48 -5.13 -10.22 5.03
CA LYS A 48 -5.44 -9.18 6.00
C LYS A 48 -4.39 -9.18 7.09
N GLY A 49 -3.61 -8.11 7.14
CA GLY A 49 -2.68 -7.84 8.23
C GLY A 49 -3.32 -7.05 9.37
N ARG A 50 -2.49 -6.25 10.06
CA ARG A 50 -2.89 -5.32 11.12
C ARG A 50 -4.05 -4.45 10.65
N GLY A 51 -5.05 -4.27 11.50
CA GLY A 51 -6.21 -3.41 11.16
C GLY A 51 -7.04 -3.90 9.97
N ARG A 52 -6.93 -5.18 9.57
CA ARG A 52 -7.56 -5.76 8.36
C ARG A 52 -7.09 -5.12 7.05
N ILE A 53 -5.92 -4.50 7.07
CA ILE A 53 -5.23 -3.93 5.92
C ILE A 53 -4.81 -5.06 4.98
N THR A 54 -4.93 -4.84 3.68
CA THR A 54 -4.40 -5.76 2.66
C THR A 54 -3.29 -5.08 1.87
N PRO A 55 -2.44 -5.85 1.15
CA PRO A 55 -1.46 -5.30 0.22
C PRO A 55 -2.03 -4.25 -0.74
N LEU A 56 -3.25 -4.45 -1.25
CA LEU A 56 -3.92 -3.48 -2.12
C LEU A 56 -4.17 -2.12 -1.46
N HIS A 57 -4.32 -2.05 -0.14
CA HIS A 57 -4.47 -0.77 0.53
C HIS A 57 -3.14 0.01 0.53
N HIS A 58 -1.98 -0.66 0.62
CA HIS A 58 -0.68 0.02 0.48
C HIS A 58 -0.49 0.57 -0.93
N VAL A 59 -0.89 -0.19 -1.96
CA VAL A 59 -0.86 0.31 -3.34
C VAL A 59 -1.76 1.55 -3.51
N ALA A 60 -2.97 1.53 -2.92
CA ALA A 60 -3.87 2.68 -2.95
C ALA A 60 -3.28 3.89 -2.21
N GLN A 61 -2.62 3.68 -1.08
CA GLN A 61 -1.88 4.72 -0.36
C GLN A 61 -0.79 5.34 -1.24
N THR A 62 0.09 4.53 -1.83
CA THR A 62 1.16 5.01 -2.72
C THR A 62 0.58 5.79 -3.90
N ALA A 63 -0.51 5.29 -4.51
CA ALA A 63 -1.18 5.98 -5.61
C ALA A 63 -1.72 7.37 -5.21
N LEU A 64 -2.23 7.52 -3.98
CA LEU A 64 -2.66 8.82 -3.45
C LEU A 64 -1.49 9.79 -3.31
N HIS A 65 -0.40 9.36 -2.68
CA HIS A 65 0.80 10.19 -2.50
C HIS A 65 1.35 10.67 -3.85
N ILE A 66 1.50 9.75 -4.82
CA ILE A 66 1.95 10.07 -6.18
C ILE A 66 1.00 11.05 -6.88
N ALA A 67 -0.32 10.89 -6.72
CA ALA A 67 -1.29 11.78 -7.36
C ALA A 67 -1.20 13.21 -6.82
N VAL A 68 -0.98 13.37 -5.51
CA VAL A 68 -0.81 14.67 -4.85
C VAL A 68 0.53 15.29 -5.24
N GLU A 69 1.63 14.57 -5.10
CA GLU A 69 2.99 15.02 -5.44
C GLU A 69 3.09 15.54 -6.88
N ASN A 70 2.47 14.82 -7.83
CA ASN A 70 2.47 15.19 -9.26
C ASN A 70 1.34 16.16 -9.65
N GLN A 71 0.62 16.71 -8.66
CA GLN A 71 -0.50 17.63 -8.85
C GLN A 71 -1.62 17.11 -9.78
N GLN A 72 -1.80 15.79 -9.82
CA GLN A 72 -2.82 15.12 -10.63
C GLN A 72 -4.18 15.13 -9.91
N LEU A 73 -4.76 16.32 -9.73
CA LEU A 73 -6.00 16.52 -8.96
C LEU A 73 -7.18 15.66 -9.45
N LYS A 74 -7.29 15.40 -10.76
CA LYS A 74 -8.32 14.51 -11.31
C LYS A 74 -8.15 13.07 -10.82
N ALA A 75 -6.93 12.54 -10.86
CA ALA A 75 -6.61 11.20 -10.37
C ALA A 75 -6.84 11.11 -8.85
N PHE A 76 -6.39 12.13 -8.10
CA PHE A 76 -6.65 12.24 -6.67
C PHE A 76 -8.15 12.21 -6.34
N LYS A 77 -8.98 13.01 -7.02
CA LYS A 77 -10.45 13.02 -6.81
C LYS A 77 -11.10 11.66 -7.09
N VAL A 78 -10.64 10.94 -8.12
CA VAL A 78 -11.12 9.59 -8.43
C VAL A 78 -10.77 8.62 -7.29
N LEU A 79 -9.51 8.63 -6.83
CA LEU A 79 -9.03 7.80 -5.73
C LEU A 79 -9.76 8.11 -4.42
N LEU A 80 -9.91 9.39 -4.08
CA LEU A 80 -10.64 9.85 -2.90
C LEU A 80 -12.13 9.44 -2.95
N GLY A 81 -12.75 9.53 -4.13
CA GLY A 81 -14.11 9.05 -4.36
C GLY A 81 -14.23 7.54 -4.12
N TRP A 82 -13.24 6.75 -4.56
CA TRP A 82 -13.19 5.32 -4.28
C TRP A 82 -13.03 5.04 -2.78
N LEU A 83 -12.13 5.74 -2.07
CA LEU A 83 -11.94 5.59 -0.62
C LEU A 83 -13.25 5.80 0.15
N LYS A 84 -14.01 6.85 -0.20
CA LYS A 84 -15.31 7.14 0.41
C LYS A 84 -16.31 6.01 0.20
N ARG A 85 -16.42 5.49 -1.05
CA ARG A 85 -17.34 4.39 -1.38
C ARG A 85 -16.94 3.06 -0.74
N ALA A 86 -15.65 2.79 -0.64
CA ALA A 86 -15.12 1.57 -0.04
C ALA A 86 -15.07 1.63 1.49
N ASN A 87 -15.40 2.77 2.11
CA ASN A 87 -15.24 3.06 3.52
C ASN A 87 -13.80 2.80 4.02
N ARG A 88 -12.81 3.28 3.26
CA ARG A 88 -11.36 3.08 3.50
C ARG A 88 -10.62 4.36 3.87
N LYS A 89 -11.25 5.23 4.66
CA LYS A 89 -10.68 6.53 5.02
C LYS A 89 -9.39 6.41 5.82
N GLU A 90 -9.18 5.28 6.50
CA GLU A 90 -7.97 4.97 7.26
C GLU A 90 -6.68 5.07 6.42
N ILE A 91 -6.77 4.88 5.09
CA ILE A 91 -5.61 4.99 4.18
C ILE A 91 -5.02 6.42 4.18
N LEU A 92 -5.81 7.44 4.48
CA LEU A 92 -5.35 8.85 4.52
C LEU A 92 -4.42 9.12 5.71
N ASP A 93 -4.53 8.33 6.78
CA ASP A 93 -3.70 8.46 7.98
C ASP A 93 -2.35 7.75 7.83
N TRP A 94 -2.17 6.98 6.76
CA TRP A 94 -0.98 6.16 6.60
C TRP A 94 0.19 6.98 6.09
N LYS A 95 1.37 6.58 6.55
CA LYS A 95 2.63 7.22 6.23
C LYS A 95 3.37 6.48 5.13
N ASP A 96 3.99 7.22 4.21
CA ASP A 96 4.92 6.69 3.23
C ASP A 96 6.25 6.25 3.88
N GLU A 97 7.26 5.98 3.05
CA GLU A 97 8.60 5.54 3.47
C GLU A 97 9.33 6.61 4.30
N ASP A 98 9.01 7.88 4.08
CA ASP A 98 9.60 9.02 4.79
C ASP A 98 8.82 9.40 6.06
N GLY A 99 7.72 8.70 6.36
CA GLY A 99 6.88 9.00 7.50
C GLY A 99 5.83 10.09 7.24
N ASN A 100 5.66 10.51 5.98
CA ASN A 100 4.72 11.54 5.57
C ASN A 100 3.34 10.95 5.28
N THR A 101 2.30 11.59 5.79
CA THR A 101 0.92 11.32 5.33
C THR A 101 0.61 12.15 4.09
N ILE A 102 -0.52 11.87 3.45
CA ILE A 102 -0.98 12.62 2.28
C ILE A 102 -1.11 14.13 2.57
N PHE A 103 -1.43 14.50 3.81
CA PHE A 103 -1.53 15.88 4.25
C PHE A 103 -0.16 16.57 4.35
N HIS A 104 0.90 15.84 4.71
CA HIS A 104 2.25 16.39 4.72
C HIS A 104 2.70 16.75 3.29
N ILE A 105 2.42 15.86 2.32
CA ILE A 105 2.73 16.13 0.91
C ILE A 105 1.87 17.28 0.37
N ALA A 106 0.57 17.30 0.64
CA ALA A 106 -0.29 18.40 0.19
C ALA A 106 0.17 19.77 0.73
N ALA A 107 0.58 19.81 2.01
CA ALA A 107 1.12 21.01 2.63
C ALA A 107 2.46 21.45 2.01
N SER A 108 3.35 20.51 1.66
CA SER A 108 4.67 20.83 1.10
C SER A 108 4.60 21.42 -0.32
N ILE A 109 3.56 21.06 -1.10
CA ILE A 109 3.34 21.57 -2.45
C ILE A 109 2.34 22.73 -2.52
N ASN A 110 1.93 23.27 -1.37
CA ASN A 110 0.91 24.33 -1.23
C ASN A 110 -0.42 24.00 -1.94
N GLN A 111 -0.83 22.72 -1.91
CA GLN A 111 -2.13 22.31 -2.44
C GLN A 111 -3.23 22.57 -1.42
N THR A 112 -4.10 23.53 -1.73
CA THR A 112 -5.26 23.92 -0.90
C THR A 112 -6.60 23.36 -1.37
N GLU A 113 -6.64 22.62 -2.49
CA GLU A 113 -7.88 22.07 -3.11
C GLU A 113 -7.90 20.55 -3.33
#